data_AF-A0A519RBI6-F1
#
_entry.id   AF-A0A519RBI6-F1
#
_cell.length_a   1.000
_cell.length_b   1.000
_cell.length_c   1.000
_cell.angle_alpha   90.00
_cell.angle_beta   90.00
_cell.angle_gamma   90.00
#
_symmetry.space_group_name_H-M   'P 1'
#
loop_
_entity.id
_entity.type
_entity.pdbx_description
1 polymer ?
#
loop_
_entity_poly.entity_id
_entity_poly.type
_entity_poly.pdbx_seq_one_letter_code
_entity_poly.pdbx_strand_id
1 'polypeptide(L)' 'MLTLNCDDLSPIQLQNYLQYAIAPRPICFASTIDAEGNVNLSPFSFFNMFSTNPP' A
#
# COMPACT_ATOMS: atom_id res chain seq x y z
N MET A 1 -17.12 5.52 21.59
CA MET A 1 -16.24 5.44 20.40
C MET A 1 -14.94 4.80 20.84
N LEU A 2 -14.42 3.83 20.11
CA LEU A 2 -13.12 3.25 20.43
C LEU A 2 -12.02 4.25 20.07
N THR A 3 -11.14 4.56 21.02
CA THR A 3 -9.95 5.40 20.81
C THR A 3 -8.72 4.51 20.97
N LEU A 4 -7.84 4.54 19.97
CA LEU A 4 -6.60 3.78 19.95
C LEU A 4 -5.43 4.76 19.88
N ASN A 5 -4.44 4.59 20.75
CA ASN A 5 -3.17 5.28 20.62
C ASN A 5 -2.23 4.40 19.79
N CYS A 6 -1.58 4.98 18.78
CA CYS A 6 -0.69 4.23 17.88
C CYS A 6 0.55 3.68 18.60
N ASP A 7 1.04 4.38 19.63
CA ASP A 7 2.23 3.98 20.39
C ASP A 7 2.01 2.69 21.21
N ASP A 8 0.74 2.39 21.52
CA ASP A 8 0.35 1.19 22.27
C ASP A 8 0.16 -0.04 21.37
N LEU A 9 0.25 0.12 20.04
CA LEU A 9 0.02 -0.95 19.07
C LEU A 9 1.33 -1.48 18.51
N SER A 10 1.42 -2.81 18.37
CA SER A 10 2.48 -3.40 17.55
C SER A 10 2.33 -3.02 16.08
N PRO A 11 3.42 -3.04 15.28
CA PRO A 11 3.35 -2.72 13.85
C PRO A 11 2.30 -3.54 13.08
N ILE A 12 2.15 -4.83 13.40
CA ILE A 12 1.17 -5.72 12.76
C ILE A 12 -0.27 -5.29 13.07
N GLN A 13 -0.55 -4.91 14.32
CA GLN A 13 -1.89 -4.44 14.72
C GLN A 13 -2.23 -3.13 14.03
N LEU A 14 -1.29 -2.17 14.02
CA LEU A 14 -1.48 -0.89 13.33
C LEU A 14 -1.71 -1.11 11.83
N GLN A 15 -0.89 -1.96 11.19
CA GLN A 15 -1.06 -2.28 9.77
C GLN A 15 -2.42 -2.91 9.45
N ASN A 16 -2.93 -3.79 10.32
CA ASN A 16 -4.27 -4.36 10.16
C ASN A 16 -5.33 -3.26 10.20
N TYR A 17 -5.29 -2.37 11.20
CA TYR A 17 -6.24 -1.25 11.28
C TYR A 17 -6.19 -0.36 10.03
N LEU A 18 -5.01 0.03 9.56
CA LEU A 18 -4.86 0.87 8.36
C LEU A 18 -5.43 0.19 7.11
N GLN A 19 -5.23 -1.12 6.95
CA GLN A 19 -5.73 -1.88 5.79
C GLN A 19 -7.27 -1.94 5.71
N TYR A 20 -7.97 -1.89 6.84
CA TYR A 20 -9.45 -1.92 6.84
C TYR A 20 -10.06 -0.51 6.94
N ALA A 21 -9.40 0.41 7.65
CA ALA A 21 -9.89 1.78 7.81
C ALA A 21 -9.70 2.62 6.54
N ILE A 22 -8.63 2.38 5.77
CA ILE A 22 -8.34 3.08 4.52
C ILE A 22 -8.71 2.16 3.36
N ALA A 23 -10.00 2.14 3.04
CA ALA A 23 -10.59 1.31 1.98
C ALA A 23 -11.83 2.00 1.38
N PRO A 24 -12.22 1.69 0.13
CA PRO A 24 -11.53 0.81 -0.84
C PRO A 24 -10.23 1.44 -1.36
N ARG A 25 -9.27 0.61 -1.78
CA ARG A 25 -7.99 1.08 -2.36
C ARG A 25 -7.84 0.65 -3.81
N PRO A 26 -7.30 1.51 -4.69
CA PRO A 26 -6.93 1.10 -6.03
C PRO A 26 -5.80 0.06 -5.97
N ILE A 27 -5.78 -0.86 -6.93
CA ILE A 27 -4.72 -1.87 -7.07
C ILE A 27 -3.83 -1.49 -8.26
N CYS A 28 -2.56 -1.21 -8.00
CA CYS A 28 -1.53 -1.04 -9.02
C CYS A 28 -0.87 -2.38 -9.33
N PHE A 29 -0.94 -2.83 -10.58
CA PHE A 29 -0.16 -3.96 -11.07
C PHE A 29 1.16 -3.45 -11.64
N ALA A 30 2.22 -3.55 -10.85
CA ALA A 30 3.54 -3.09 -11.26
C ALA A 30 4.34 -4.24 -11.88
N SER A 31 4.77 -4.06 -13.13
CA SER A 31 5.70 -4.97 -13.79
C SER A 31 7.14 -4.49 -13.60
N THR A 32 8.06 -5.44 -13.52
CA THR A 32 9.51 -5.20 -13.40
C THR A 32 10.26 -6.24 -14.22
N ILE A 33 11.49 -5.93 -14.60
CA ILE A 33 12.41 -6.85 -15.26
C ILE A 33 13.70 -6.83 -14.45
N ASP A 34 14.19 -8.00 -14.06
CA ASP A 34 15.48 -8.10 -13.36
C ASP A 34 16.68 -7.99 -14.32
N ALA A 35 17.89 -8.08 -13.77
CA ALA A 35 19.12 -7.96 -14.55
C ALA A 35 19.35 -9.11 -15.54
N GLU A 36 18.71 -10.26 -15.33
CA GLU A 36 18.79 -11.44 -16.19
C GLU A 36 17.69 -11.43 -17.27
N GLY A 37 16.79 -10.45 -17.23
CA GLY A 37 15.69 -10.30 -18.18
C GLY A 37 14.40 -11.00 -17.74
N ASN A 38 14.32 -11.53 -16.51
CA ASN A 38 13.10 -12.18 -16.03
C ASN A 38 12.03 -11.14 -15.72
N VAL A 39 10.80 -11.39 -16.20
CA VAL A 39 9.65 -10.52 -15.98
C VAL A 39 8.96 -10.87 -14.66
N ASN A 40 8.70 -9.88 -13.82
CA ASN A 40 7.90 -9.99 -12.61
C ASN A 40 6.69 -9.04 -12.66
N LEU A 41 5.55 -9.49 -12.11
CA LEU A 41 4.32 -8.70 -12.00
C LEU A 41 3.75 -8.87 -10.60
N SER A 42 3.48 -7.77 -9.90
CA SER A 42 2.95 -7.83 -8.53
C SER A 42 1.87 -6.78 -8.27
N PRO A 43 0.78 -7.12 -7.55
CA PRO A 43 -0.26 -6.17 -7.16
C PRO A 43 0.11 -5.41 -5.89
N PHE A 44 -0.13 -4.10 -5.88
CA PHE A 44 0.09 -3.21 -4.73
C PHE A 44 -1.15 -2.36 -4.46
N SER A 45 -1.61 -2.35 -3.20
CA SER A 45 -2.80 -1.58 -2.79
C SER A 45 -2.46 -0.28 -2.05
N PHE A 46 -1.20 -0.04 -1.70
CA PHE A 46 -0.73 1.23 -1.14
C PHE A 46 -0.34 2.15 -2.30
N PHE A 47 -1.34 2.59 -3.05
CA PHE A 47 -1.18 3.33 -4.30
C PHE A 47 -2.19 4.47 -4.38
N ASN A 48 -1.77 5.63 -4.89
CA ASN A 48 -2.64 6.77 -5.14
C ASN A 48 -2.06 7.71 -6.19
N MET A 49 -2.89 8.59 -6.74
CA MET A 49 -2.47 9.69 -7.63
C MET A 49 -1.69 10.74 -6.82
N PHE A 50 -0.59 11.23 -7.37
CA PHE A 50 0.22 12.27 -6.73
C PHE A 50 0.01 13.64 -7.38
N SER A 51 0.26 13.75 -8.68
CA SER A 51 0.15 14.99 -9.44
C SER A 51 -0.26 14.70 -10.88
N THR A 52 -0.63 15.74 -11.61
CA THR A 52 -0.87 15.69 -13.07
C THR A 52 0.16 16.50 -13.86
N ASN A 53 0.96 17.36 -13.20
CA ASN A 53 2.00 18.18 -13.87
C ASN A 53 3.17 18.59 -12.94
N PRO A 54 4.36 17.94 -13.05
CA PRO A 54 4.55 16.68 -13.74
C PRO A 54 3.69 15.58 -13.08
N PRO A 55 3.31 14.53 -13.84
CA PRO A 55 2.60 13.38 -13.29
C PRO A 55 3.42 12.62 -12.24
#